data_AF-A0A7S2QHP1-F1
#
_entry.id   AF-A0A7S2QHP1-F1
#
_cell.length_a   1.000
_cell.length_b   1.000
_cell.length_c   1.000
_cell.angle_alpha   90.00
_cell.angle_beta   90.00
_cell.angle_gamma   90.00
#
_symmetry.space_group_name_H-M   'P 1'
#
loop_
_entity.id
_entity.type
_entity.pdbx_description
1 polymer ?
#
loop_
_entity_poly.entity_id
_entity_poly.type
_entity_poly.pdbx_seq_one_letter_code
_entity_poly.pdbx_strand_id
1 'polypeptide(L)'
;VAGKLTGMAFRVPTPDVSVVDLTVHLEKPASYDKIVTAIKQAAAGGMRGVLDWTDEEVVSTDFTTAKQSSVFDVCAGIPLNDKFVKLVSWYDNEWGYSNRLIDLVAYMKSRDLACNSESECKVLSKEVLAELKDTATKLCALGKGFLAADESAGPWLRAGHAEAAKIPDNIQNRAAYRAMCFSTPGLSEYISGVILHWETLFQDAANGTPMVDIINGNGMIPGIKLDKGYDKSGLSSTAQGPLGHQETWDKGIDDLDKRCSEAYKQGARFAKWRNVLQIDPSSGLPSDLSIDVAVKNLAHYAIICQRNGLVPIVEPEIVPNGKHDIHYCAKVTEEVLAAQFKALSLHNIFLEGCVLKPNMVKNGIDGKRVDHDTVAALTVNALLRTVPPALPGIFFLSGETALDEDNEEVATINLSTMNNKFKGKLPWHLSFSYGKALQKTCIVTWMGKVENNAKAQQALLNRSKANSEACKGAYVKGSCASVGTAGNIEMAGGAY
;
A
#
# COMPACT_ATOMS: atom_id res chain seq x y z
N VAL A 1 -24.10 -50.64 -58.13
CA VAL A 1 -24.37 -50.20 -56.73
C VAL A 1 -24.72 -48.70 -56.65
N ALA A 2 -24.94 -48.01 -57.79
CA ALA A 2 -25.30 -46.59 -57.80
C ALA A 2 -26.54 -46.32 -56.94
N GLY A 3 -26.40 -45.40 -55.98
CA GLY A 3 -27.46 -45.02 -55.03
C GLY A 3 -27.71 -46.00 -53.87
N LYS A 4 -26.99 -47.13 -53.77
CA LYS A 4 -27.17 -48.11 -52.68
C LYS A 4 -26.07 -48.12 -51.62
N LEU A 5 -24.87 -47.66 -51.96
CA LEU A 5 -23.72 -47.61 -51.06
C LEU A 5 -22.86 -46.38 -51.39
N THR A 6 -22.49 -45.65 -50.34
CA THR A 6 -21.59 -44.51 -50.38
C THR A 6 -20.50 -44.72 -49.32
N GLY A 7 -19.25 -44.48 -49.69
CA GLY A 7 -18.11 -44.61 -48.79
C GLY A 7 -16.91 -43.85 -49.33
N MET A 8 -15.96 -43.57 -48.45
CA MET A 8 -14.66 -42.99 -48.79
C MET A 8 -13.55 -43.90 -48.26
N ALA A 9 -12.39 -43.83 -48.88
CA ALA A 9 -11.17 -44.41 -48.36
C ALA A 9 -10.13 -43.30 -48.32
N PHE A 10 -9.52 -43.08 -47.15
CA PHE A 10 -8.41 -42.16 -46.99
C PHE A 10 -7.20 -42.93 -46.48
N ARG A 11 -6.01 -42.53 -46.93
CA ARG A 11 -4.75 -43.08 -46.44
C ARG A 11 -4.43 -42.33 -45.15
N VAL A 12 -4.37 -43.05 -44.03
CA VAL A 12 -3.94 -42.51 -42.72
C VAL A 12 -2.56 -43.05 -42.35
N PRO A 13 -1.49 -42.64 -43.03
CA PRO A 13 -0.16 -43.05 -42.64
C PRO A 13 0.39 -42.20 -41.49
N THR A 14 -0.32 -41.89 -40.39
CA THR A 14 0.33 -41.05 -39.34
C THR A 14 -0.07 -41.25 -37.87
N PRO A 15 0.95 -41.19 -36.98
CA PRO A 15 0.83 -41.11 -35.52
C PRO A 15 0.63 -39.70 -34.92
N ASP A 16 0.47 -38.64 -35.73
CA ASP A 16 0.40 -37.24 -35.21
C ASP A 16 -0.70 -36.34 -35.86
N VAL A 17 -1.29 -36.73 -36.99
CA VAL A 17 -2.43 -36.02 -37.60
C VAL A 17 -3.70 -36.83 -37.42
N SER A 18 -4.74 -36.16 -36.94
CA SER A 18 -6.08 -36.72 -36.73
C SER A 18 -7.07 -36.17 -37.76
N VAL A 19 -8.16 -36.92 -37.94
CA VAL A 19 -9.28 -36.54 -38.81
C VAL A 19 -10.56 -36.42 -37.99
N VAL A 20 -11.30 -35.35 -38.21
CA VAL A 20 -12.68 -35.22 -37.78
C VAL A 20 -13.58 -35.70 -38.91
N ASP A 21 -14.22 -36.84 -38.69
CA ASP A 21 -15.36 -37.29 -39.49
C ASP A 21 -16.65 -36.84 -38.81
N LEU A 22 -17.21 -35.71 -39.28
CA LEU A 22 -18.39 -35.09 -38.70
C LEU A 22 -19.61 -35.35 -39.58
N THR A 23 -20.55 -36.17 -39.09
CA THR A 23 -21.85 -36.38 -39.73
C THR A 23 -22.92 -35.56 -39.02
N VAL A 24 -23.62 -34.70 -39.76
CA VAL A 24 -24.62 -33.77 -39.19
C VAL A 24 -25.93 -33.80 -39.94
N HIS A 25 -27.02 -33.60 -39.18
CA HIS A 25 -28.34 -33.34 -39.71
C HIS A 25 -28.68 -31.84 -39.57
N LEU A 26 -28.81 -31.14 -40.69
CA LEU A 26 -29.08 -29.72 -40.77
C LEU A 26 -30.57 -29.43 -40.50
N GLU A 27 -30.84 -28.41 -39.69
CA GLU A 27 -32.20 -27.92 -39.46
C GLU A 27 -32.81 -27.35 -40.76
N LYS A 28 -32.04 -26.50 -41.45
CA LYS A 28 -32.38 -25.90 -42.74
C LYS A 28 -31.62 -26.62 -43.88
N PRO A 29 -32.30 -27.02 -44.97
CA PRO A 29 -31.62 -27.64 -46.11
C PRO A 29 -30.54 -26.73 -46.73
N ALA A 30 -29.39 -27.30 -47.09
CA ALA A 30 -28.31 -26.62 -47.79
C ALA A 30 -27.61 -27.56 -48.78
N SER A 31 -27.33 -27.06 -49.98
CA SER A 31 -26.46 -27.78 -50.92
C SER A 31 -25.03 -27.80 -50.41
N TYR A 32 -24.25 -28.80 -50.84
CA TYR A 32 -22.85 -28.92 -50.45
C TYR A 32 -22.04 -27.67 -50.81
N ASP A 33 -22.26 -27.10 -52.00
CA ASP A 33 -21.61 -25.84 -52.42
C ASP A 33 -21.89 -24.67 -51.47
N LYS A 34 -23.10 -24.58 -50.90
CA LYS A 34 -23.44 -23.55 -49.91
C LYS A 34 -22.68 -23.78 -48.61
N ILE A 35 -22.51 -25.03 -48.19
CA ILE A 35 -21.75 -25.40 -46.99
C ILE A 35 -20.27 -25.06 -47.20
N VAL A 36 -19.69 -25.49 -48.33
CA VAL A 36 -18.31 -25.17 -48.71
C VAL A 36 -18.11 -23.65 -48.73
N THR A 37 -19.02 -22.91 -49.36
CA THR A 37 -18.96 -21.44 -49.41
C THR A 37 -18.97 -20.82 -48.00
N ALA A 38 -19.84 -21.30 -47.11
CA ALA A 38 -19.90 -20.82 -45.74
C ALA A 38 -18.61 -21.10 -44.95
N ILE A 39 -18.01 -22.28 -45.12
CA ILE A 39 -16.72 -22.65 -44.51
C ILE A 39 -15.60 -21.75 -45.03
N LYS A 40 -15.51 -21.54 -46.36
CA LYS A 40 -14.51 -20.65 -46.98
C LYS A 40 -14.66 -19.21 -46.47
N GLN A 41 -15.89 -18.72 -46.30
CA GLN A 41 -16.17 -17.40 -45.72
C GLN A 41 -15.75 -17.31 -44.25
N ALA A 42 -16.02 -18.34 -43.44
CA ALA A 42 -15.61 -18.37 -42.04
C ALA A 42 -14.07 -18.40 -41.90
N ALA A 43 -13.39 -19.21 -42.71
CA ALA A 43 -11.93 -19.32 -42.78
C ALA A 43 -11.27 -17.99 -43.18
N ALA A 44 -11.84 -17.26 -44.14
CA ALA A 44 -11.35 -15.93 -44.53
C ALA A 44 -11.69 -14.82 -43.52
N GLY A 45 -12.74 -15.03 -42.71
CA GLY A 45 -13.29 -14.04 -41.79
C GLY A 45 -12.96 -14.33 -40.33
N GLY A 46 -14.02 -14.51 -39.53
CA GLY A 46 -13.93 -14.60 -38.07
C GLY A 46 -13.13 -15.79 -37.52
N MET A 47 -12.87 -16.82 -38.34
CA MET A 47 -12.08 -18.00 -37.95
C MET A 47 -10.70 -18.03 -38.62
N ARG A 48 -10.24 -16.92 -39.18
CA ARG A 48 -8.93 -16.82 -39.82
C ARG A 48 -7.80 -17.23 -38.87
N GLY A 49 -6.93 -18.12 -39.33
CA GLY A 49 -5.84 -18.69 -38.53
C GLY A 49 -6.27 -19.86 -37.62
N VAL A 50 -7.57 -20.16 -37.55
CA VAL A 50 -8.13 -21.31 -36.83
C VAL A 50 -8.68 -22.35 -37.79
N LEU A 51 -9.46 -21.91 -38.77
CA LEU A 51 -10.07 -22.73 -39.81
C LEU A 51 -9.41 -22.43 -41.16
N ASP A 52 -9.10 -23.49 -41.90
CA ASP A 52 -8.71 -23.44 -43.31
C ASP A 52 -9.48 -24.48 -44.12
N TRP A 53 -9.20 -24.54 -45.41
CA TRP A 53 -9.79 -25.53 -46.31
C TRP A 53 -8.81 -25.91 -47.44
N THR A 54 -9.04 -27.08 -48.03
CA THR A 54 -8.33 -27.55 -49.23
C THR A 54 -9.28 -28.26 -50.19
N ASP A 55 -9.05 -28.13 -51.49
CA ASP A 55 -9.67 -28.89 -52.57
C ASP A 55 -8.65 -29.72 -53.37
N GLU A 56 -7.46 -29.93 -52.81
CA GLU A 56 -6.42 -30.80 -53.34
C GLU A 56 -6.64 -32.26 -52.90
N GLU A 57 -6.10 -33.21 -53.65
CA GLU A 57 -6.03 -34.60 -53.20
C GLU A 57 -4.93 -34.75 -52.15
N VAL A 58 -5.33 -34.99 -50.90
CA VAL A 58 -4.46 -34.94 -49.72
C VAL A 58 -4.48 -36.24 -48.92
N VAL A 59 -3.45 -36.44 -48.09
CA VAL A 59 -3.34 -37.49 -47.09
C VAL A 59 -2.95 -36.89 -45.74
N SER A 60 -3.07 -37.66 -44.66
CA SER A 60 -2.84 -37.13 -43.30
C SER A 60 -1.46 -36.50 -43.08
N THR A 61 -0.40 -36.98 -43.74
CA THR A 61 0.95 -36.39 -43.63
C THR A 61 1.07 -34.97 -44.19
N ASP A 62 0.17 -34.56 -45.09
CA ASP A 62 0.22 -33.23 -45.70
C ASP A 62 -0.16 -32.13 -44.68
N PHE A 63 -0.77 -32.52 -43.56
CA PHE A 63 -1.17 -31.62 -42.49
C PHE A 63 -0.18 -31.60 -41.32
N THR A 64 0.91 -32.36 -41.37
CA THR A 64 1.95 -32.27 -40.34
C THR A 64 2.51 -30.85 -40.33
N THR A 65 2.57 -30.22 -39.15
CA THR A 65 2.90 -28.79 -38.94
C THR A 65 1.88 -27.77 -39.48
N ALA A 66 0.65 -28.19 -39.78
CA ALA A 66 -0.44 -27.25 -40.05
C ALA A 66 -0.78 -26.43 -38.80
N LYS A 67 -0.73 -25.10 -38.92
CA LYS A 67 -0.98 -24.17 -37.78
C LYS A 67 -2.46 -24.09 -37.40
N GLN A 68 -3.32 -24.37 -38.36
CA GLN A 68 -4.76 -24.29 -38.24
C GLN A 68 -5.26 -25.49 -37.45
N SER A 69 -6.29 -25.28 -36.63
CA SER A 69 -6.86 -26.34 -35.79
C SER A 69 -7.86 -27.20 -36.56
N SER A 70 -8.18 -26.82 -37.78
CA SER A 70 -9.17 -27.46 -38.63
C SER A 70 -8.90 -27.07 -40.07
N VAL A 71 -8.53 -28.03 -40.92
CA VAL A 71 -8.43 -27.84 -42.37
C VAL A 71 -9.48 -28.71 -43.05
N PHE A 72 -10.56 -28.05 -43.49
CA PHE A 72 -11.69 -28.71 -44.12
C PHE A 72 -11.32 -29.25 -45.50
N ASP A 73 -11.57 -30.52 -45.72
CA ASP A 73 -11.32 -31.20 -46.99
C ASP A 73 -12.60 -31.20 -47.84
N VAL A 74 -12.61 -30.35 -48.86
CA VAL A 74 -13.74 -30.16 -49.78
C VAL A 74 -14.02 -31.42 -50.59
N CYS A 75 -13.00 -32.20 -50.88
CA CYS A 75 -13.11 -33.40 -51.73
C CYS A 75 -13.53 -34.63 -50.91
N ALA A 76 -13.25 -34.65 -49.61
CA ALA A 76 -13.62 -35.74 -48.73
C ALA A 76 -15.02 -35.63 -48.11
N GLY A 77 -15.75 -34.51 -48.28
CA GLY A 77 -17.13 -34.43 -47.78
C GLY A 77 -18.11 -35.33 -48.56
N ILE A 78 -19.16 -35.80 -47.88
CA ILE A 78 -20.21 -36.63 -48.48
C ILE A 78 -21.59 -36.01 -48.21
N PRO A 79 -22.21 -35.32 -49.18
CA PRO A 79 -23.59 -34.87 -49.06
C PRO A 79 -24.54 -36.04 -49.38
N LEU A 80 -25.16 -36.65 -48.36
CA LEU A 80 -26.16 -37.71 -48.58
C LEU A 80 -27.48 -37.14 -49.09
N ASN A 81 -27.92 -36.01 -48.54
CA ASN A 81 -29.01 -35.17 -49.04
C ASN A 81 -28.87 -33.74 -48.47
N ASP A 82 -29.75 -32.83 -48.89
CA ASP A 82 -29.68 -31.41 -48.48
C ASP A 82 -29.79 -31.16 -46.96
N LYS A 83 -30.20 -32.16 -46.17
CA LYS A 83 -30.21 -32.08 -44.70
C LYS A 83 -29.20 -33.00 -44.03
N PHE A 84 -28.59 -33.95 -44.72
CA PHE A 84 -27.73 -34.95 -44.10
C PHE A 84 -26.40 -35.02 -44.82
N VAL A 85 -25.36 -34.55 -44.17
CA VAL A 85 -24.04 -34.33 -44.76
C VAL A 85 -22.95 -34.81 -43.81
N LYS A 86 -21.91 -35.39 -44.39
CA LYS A 86 -20.65 -35.69 -43.73
C LYS A 86 -19.61 -34.68 -44.18
N LEU A 87 -18.91 -34.08 -43.24
CA LEU A 87 -17.81 -33.16 -43.43
C LEU A 87 -16.54 -33.79 -42.87
N VAL A 88 -15.43 -33.63 -43.58
CA VAL A 88 -14.13 -34.15 -43.18
C VAL A 88 -13.19 -32.98 -42.97
N SER A 89 -12.45 -33.01 -41.87
CA SER A 89 -11.46 -31.99 -41.57
C SER A 89 -10.24 -32.59 -40.89
N TRP A 90 -9.07 -32.12 -41.28
CA TRP A 90 -7.79 -32.57 -40.76
C TRP A 90 -7.27 -31.62 -39.69
N TYR A 91 -6.52 -32.16 -38.72
CA TYR A 91 -5.81 -31.34 -37.75
C TYR A 91 -4.58 -32.08 -37.20
N ASP A 92 -3.52 -31.33 -36.96
CA ASP A 92 -2.28 -31.78 -36.33
C ASP A 92 -2.43 -31.74 -34.80
N ASN A 93 -2.11 -32.86 -34.13
CA ASN A 93 -2.33 -33.00 -32.68
C ASN A 93 -1.28 -32.26 -31.84
N GLU A 94 -0.09 -31.99 -32.37
CA GLU A 94 1.02 -31.36 -31.65
C GLU A 94 1.17 -29.88 -32.01
N TRP A 95 1.42 -29.58 -33.28
CA TRP A 95 1.68 -28.22 -33.77
C TRP A 95 0.43 -27.36 -33.79
N GLY A 96 -0.67 -27.86 -34.34
CA GLY A 96 -1.95 -27.13 -34.36
C GLY A 96 -2.46 -26.81 -32.95
N TYR A 97 -2.31 -27.77 -32.03
CA TYR A 97 -2.60 -27.60 -30.60
C TYR A 97 -1.69 -26.55 -29.94
N SER A 98 -0.37 -26.65 -30.17
CA SER A 98 0.61 -25.71 -29.59
C SER A 98 0.36 -24.26 -30.01
N ASN A 99 -0.05 -24.02 -31.26
CA ASN A 99 -0.42 -22.67 -31.71
C ASN A 99 -1.62 -22.12 -30.90
N ARG A 100 -2.62 -22.94 -30.56
CA ARG A 100 -3.77 -22.51 -29.75
C ARG A 100 -3.40 -22.17 -28.31
N LEU A 101 -2.42 -22.85 -27.72
CA LEU A 101 -1.89 -22.48 -26.41
C LEU A 101 -1.20 -21.10 -26.46
N ILE A 102 -0.40 -20.84 -27.50
CA ILE A 102 0.26 -19.53 -27.68
C ILE A 102 -0.76 -18.40 -27.88
N ASP A 103 -1.80 -18.63 -28.68
CA ASP A 103 -2.88 -17.65 -28.88
C ASP A 103 -3.61 -17.32 -27.57
N LEU A 104 -3.87 -18.34 -26.73
CA LEU A 104 -4.48 -18.13 -25.42
C LEU A 104 -3.58 -17.28 -24.51
N VAL A 105 -2.26 -17.54 -24.48
CA VAL A 105 -1.30 -16.72 -23.71
C VAL A 105 -1.28 -15.27 -24.22
N ALA A 106 -1.28 -15.06 -25.54
CA ALA A 106 -1.34 -13.73 -26.12
C ALA A 106 -2.67 -13.00 -25.77
N TYR A 107 -3.79 -13.73 -25.81
CA TYR A 107 -5.09 -13.20 -25.39
C TYR A 107 -5.11 -12.82 -23.91
N MET A 108 -4.61 -13.69 -23.01
CA MET A 108 -4.49 -13.40 -21.58
C MET A 108 -3.70 -12.10 -21.36
N LYS A 109 -2.52 -11.98 -21.99
CA LYS A 109 -1.72 -10.75 -21.95
C LYS A 109 -2.50 -9.52 -22.43
N SER A 110 -3.27 -9.64 -23.51
CA SER A 110 -4.08 -8.52 -24.01
C SER A 110 -5.15 -8.06 -23.03
N ARG A 111 -5.76 -9.00 -22.27
CA ARG A 111 -6.76 -8.71 -21.24
C ARG A 111 -6.11 -8.07 -20.01
N ASP A 112 -4.94 -8.56 -19.63
CA ASP A 112 -4.15 -7.98 -18.55
C ASP A 112 -3.69 -6.55 -18.89
N LEU A 113 -3.26 -6.30 -20.13
CA LEU A 113 -2.85 -4.96 -20.59
C LEU A 113 -4.01 -3.97 -20.75
N ALA A 114 -5.20 -4.42 -21.17
CA ALA A 114 -6.40 -3.58 -21.22
C ALA A 114 -6.87 -3.12 -19.83
N CYS A 115 -6.39 -3.78 -18.76
CA CYS A 115 -6.56 -3.32 -17.38
C CYS A 115 -5.53 -2.24 -16.99
N ASN A 116 -4.42 -2.13 -17.72
CA ASN A 116 -3.22 -1.38 -17.33
C ASN A 116 -2.87 -0.16 -18.23
N SER A 117 -3.56 0.07 -19.35
CA SER A 117 -3.33 1.27 -20.17
C SER A 117 -4.01 2.49 -19.54
N GLU A 118 -3.22 3.40 -18.97
CA GLU A 118 -3.62 4.72 -18.44
C GLU A 118 -4.92 4.68 -17.62
N SER A 119 -4.80 4.05 -16.45
CA SER A 119 -5.83 3.97 -15.41
C SER A 119 -6.28 5.36 -14.96
N GLU A 120 -7.33 5.90 -15.58
CA GLU A 120 -8.33 6.62 -14.80
C GLU A 120 -8.79 5.63 -13.71
N CYS A 121 -8.53 5.95 -12.44
CA CYS A 121 -9.05 5.17 -11.33
C CYS A 121 -10.58 5.13 -11.48
N LYS A 122 -11.13 4.01 -11.95
CA LYS A 122 -12.57 3.88 -12.24
C LYS A 122 -13.48 4.12 -11.02
N VAL A 123 -12.89 4.24 -9.83
CA VAL A 123 -13.55 4.43 -8.53
C VAL A 123 -13.61 5.90 -8.11
N LEU A 124 -12.67 6.76 -8.55
CA LEU A 124 -12.54 8.15 -8.09
C LEU A 124 -12.71 9.13 -9.25
N SER A 125 -13.43 10.23 -9.01
CA SER A 125 -13.56 11.28 -10.03
C SER A 125 -12.26 12.05 -10.22
N LYS A 126 -12.12 12.74 -11.36
CA LYS A 126 -10.92 13.56 -11.66
C LYS A 126 -10.70 14.66 -10.64
N GLU A 127 -11.78 15.23 -10.10
CA GLU A 127 -11.76 16.27 -9.09
C GLU A 127 -11.21 15.74 -7.76
N VAL A 128 -11.65 14.55 -7.34
CA VAL A 128 -11.15 13.89 -6.13
C VAL A 128 -9.67 13.54 -6.28
N LEU A 129 -9.26 13.00 -7.43
CA LEU A 129 -7.85 12.71 -7.71
C LEU A 129 -6.99 13.98 -7.64
N ALA A 130 -7.46 15.09 -8.20
CA ALA A 130 -6.76 16.37 -8.16
C ALA A 130 -6.63 16.92 -6.73
N GLU A 131 -7.70 16.86 -5.93
CA GLU A 131 -7.70 17.31 -4.53
C GLU A 131 -6.74 16.47 -3.67
N LEU A 132 -6.78 15.14 -3.81
CA LEU A 132 -5.87 14.25 -3.08
C LEU A 132 -4.41 14.53 -3.43
N LYS A 133 -4.11 14.71 -4.73
CA LYS A 133 -2.75 15.04 -5.19
C LYS A 133 -2.28 16.39 -4.67
N ASP A 134 -3.13 17.42 -4.71
CA ASP A 134 -2.81 18.75 -4.20
C ASP A 134 -2.54 18.71 -2.69
N THR A 135 -3.39 18.02 -1.93
CA THR A 135 -3.20 17.83 -0.48
C THR A 135 -1.91 17.10 -0.18
N ALA A 136 -1.64 15.97 -0.86
CA ALA A 136 -0.40 15.21 -0.66
C ALA A 136 0.84 16.01 -1.03
N THR A 137 0.77 16.83 -2.09
CA THR A 137 1.84 17.76 -2.49
C THR A 137 2.13 18.79 -1.40
N LYS A 138 1.09 19.40 -0.82
CA LYS A 138 1.23 20.38 0.29
C LYS A 138 1.78 19.73 1.56
N LEU A 139 1.35 18.51 1.87
CA LEU A 139 1.90 17.73 2.98
C LEU A 139 3.39 17.44 2.80
N CYS A 140 3.83 17.17 1.55
CA CYS A 140 5.21 16.90 1.18
C CYS A 140 6.06 18.15 0.89
N ALA A 141 5.64 19.33 1.36
CA ALA A 141 6.44 20.54 1.21
C ALA A 141 7.86 20.38 1.78
N LEU A 142 8.85 20.90 1.05
CA LEU A 142 10.26 20.72 1.38
C LEU A 142 10.60 21.20 2.79
N GLY A 143 11.31 20.35 3.53
CA GLY A 143 11.72 20.65 4.90
C GLY A 143 10.59 20.62 5.93
N LYS A 144 9.38 20.21 5.56
CA LYS A 144 8.25 20.08 6.50
C LYS A 144 7.94 18.62 6.81
N GLY A 145 7.42 18.40 8.02
CA GLY A 145 6.91 17.11 8.48
C GLY A 145 5.59 17.24 9.23
N PHE A 146 5.19 16.19 9.94
CA PHE A 146 3.93 16.16 10.68
C PHE A 146 4.16 16.19 12.19
N LEU A 147 3.33 16.98 12.87
CA LEU A 147 3.10 16.85 14.30
C LEU A 147 2.05 15.77 14.54
N ALA A 148 2.47 14.61 15.04
CA ALA A 148 1.54 13.54 15.41
C ALA A 148 1.01 13.80 16.83
N ALA A 149 -0.14 14.48 16.92
CA ALA A 149 -0.83 14.86 18.16
C ALA A 149 -2.12 14.05 18.37
N ASP A 150 -2.11 12.80 17.91
CA ASP A 150 -3.24 11.88 17.84
C ASP A 150 -3.31 10.89 19.01
N GLU A 151 -2.65 11.21 20.12
CA GLU A 151 -2.75 10.42 21.35
C GLU A 151 -4.18 10.46 21.92
N SER A 152 -4.72 9.29 22.29
CA SER A 152 -6.07 9.10 22.88
C SER A 152 -6.18 9.65 24.30
N ALA A 153 -5.03 9.80 24.97
CA ALA A 153 -4.85 10.28 26.32
C ALA A 153 -3.84 11.44 26.33
N GLY A 154 -3.62 12.03 27.49
CA GLY A 154 -2.59 13.07 27.65
C GLY A 154 -1.22 12.62 27.13
N PRO A 155 -0.58 13.35 26.20
CA PRO A 155 0.69 12.93 25.58
C PRO A 155 1.84 12.82 26.59
N TRP A 156 1.72 13.47 27.75
CA TRP A 156 2.65 13.37 28.87
C TRP A 156 2.75 11.97 29.49
N LEU A 157 1.71 11.14 29.37
CA LEU A 157 1.74 9.74 29.83
C LEU A 157 2.68 8.86 28.98
N ARG A 158 2.98 9.30 27.74
CA ARG A 158 3.86 8.59 26.78
C ARG A 158 5.16 9.32 26.48
N ALA A 159 5.33 10.54 27.02
CA ALA A 159 6.60 11.25 26.95
C ALA A 159 7.76 10.45 27.59
N GLY A 160 7.43 9.49 28.48
CA GLY A 160 8.40 8.66 29.16
C GLY A 160 9.27 9.47 30.14
N HIS A 161 8.65 10.41 30.87
CA HIS A 161 9.32 11.28 31.83
C HIS A 161 8.56 11.31 33.16
N ALA A 162 9.25 11.01 34.27
CA ALA A 162 8.63 10.78 35.58
C ALA A 162 7.75 11.93 36.09
N GLU A 163 8.20 13.18 35.96
CA GLU A 163 7.43 14.34 36.43
C GLU A 163 6.27 14.70 35.50
N ALA A 164 6.43 14.48 34.19
CA ALA A 164 5.38 14.78 33.23
C ALA A 164 4.21 13.81 33.40
N ALA A 165 4.49 12.56 33.75
CA ALA A 165 3.47 11.54 34.03
C ALA A 165 2.53 11.92 35.19
N LYS A 166 2.88 12.90 36.03
CA LYS A 166 2.04 13.40 37.13
C LYS A 166 0.99 14.44 36.69
N ILE A 167 1.05 14.93 35.46
CA ILE A 167 0.06 15.89 34.93
C ILE A 167 -1.30 15.16 34.86
N PRO A 168 -2.38 15.71 35.46
CA PRO A 168 -3.69 15.06 35.42
C PRO A 168 -4.22 14.93 33.98
N ASP A 169 -4.65 13.72 33.60
CA ASP A 169 -5.26 13.47 32.29
C ASP A 169 -6.76 13.75 32.29
N ASN A 170 -7.12 15.00 32.01
CA ASN A 170 -8.49 15.46 31.83
C ASN A 170 -8.64 16.23 30.51
N ILE A 171 -9.89 16.38 30.06
CA ILE A 171 -10.21 16.99 28.76
C ILE A 171 -9.72 18.44 28.67
N GLN A 172 -9.71 19.19 29.78
CA GLN A 172 -9.23 20.58 29.81
C GLN A 172 -7.72 20.66 29.60
N ASN A 173 -6.94 19.81 30.27
CA ASN A 173 -5.49 19.76 30.11
C ASN A 173 -5.11 19.28 28.70
N ARG A 174 -5.84 18.31 28.15
CA ARG A 174 -5.63 17.87 26.75
C ARG A 174 -5.90 19.02 25.78
N ALA A 175 -7.04 19.71 25.91
CA ALA A 175 -7.35 20.88 25.10
C ALA A 175 -6.28 21.98 25.23
N ALA A 176 -5.90 22.33 26.46
CA ALA A 176 -4.92 23.39 26.73
C ALA A 176 -3.56 23.10 26.08
N TYR A 177 -3.07 21.86 26.21
CA TYR A 177 -1.80 21.47 25.60
C TYR A 177 -1.87 21.48 24.07
N ARG A 178 -2.94 20.93 23.48
CA ARG A 178 -3.13 20.92 22.02
C ARG A 178 -3.23 22.33 21.45
N ALA A 179 -4.05 23.18 22.05
CA ALA A 179 -4.17 24.58 21.66
C ALA A 179 -2.82 25.31 21.77
N MET A 180 -2.05 25.08 22.84
CA MET A 180 -0.70 25.65 23.00
C MET A 180 0.23 25.22 21.87
N CYS A 181 0.26 23.93 21.51
CA CYS A 181 1.05 23.43 20.40
C CYS A 181 0.61 24.05 19.07
N PHE A 182 -0.68 24.02 18.75
CA PHE A 182 -1.21 24.47 17.45
C PHE A 182 -1.10 25.98 17.25
N SER A 183 -1.13 26.76 18.34
CA SER A 183 -0.94 28.21 18.35
C SER A 183 0.52 28.66 18.37
N THR A 184 1.49 27.75 18.29
CA THR A 184 2.92 28.08 18.30
C THR A 184 3.27 28.98 17.10
N PRO A 185 3.76 30.22 17.33
CA PRO A 185 4.15 31.11 16.25
C PRO A 185 5.27 30.53 15.38
N GLY A 186 5.13 30.60 14.06
CA GLY A 186 6.13 30.10 13.11
C GLY A 186 6.17 28.58 12.93
N LEU A 187 5.29 27.81 13.60
CA LEU A 187 5.32 26.35 13.52
C LEU A 187 5.12 25.83 12.09
N SER A 188 4.30 26.50 11.29
CA SER A 188 4.02 26.11 9.90
C SER A 188 5.19 26.28 8.94
N GLU A 189 6.30 26.91 9.35
CA GLU A 189 7.55 26.87 8.59
C GLU A 189 8.10 25.45 8.49
N TYR A 190 7.84 24.61 9.50
CA TYR A 190 8.43 23.29 9.68
C TYR A 190 7.40 22.16 9.74
N ILE A 191 6.14 22.47 10.02
CA ILE A 191 5.04 21.50 10.08
C ILE A 191 4.06 21.77 8.94
N SER A 192 3.79 20.76 8.12
CA SER A 192 2.78 20.83 7.07
C SER A 192 1.43 20.27 7.54
N GLY A 193 1.45 19.20 8.33
CA GLY A 193 0.26 18.51 8.80
C GLY A 193 0.26 18.23 10.30
N VAL A 194 -0.93 18.25 10.91
CA VAL A 194 -1.14 17.90 12.31
C VAL A 194 -2.13 16.75 12.39
N ILE A 195 -1.70 15.60 12.92
CA ILE A 195 -2.58 14.43 13.11
C ILE A 195 -3.30 14.57 14.44
N LEU A 196 -4.62 14.44 14.43
CA LEU A 196 -5.47 14.62 15.60
C LEU A 196 -6.12 13.31 16.03
N HIS A 197 -6.41 13.22 17.32
CA HIS A 197 -7.35 12.24 17.85
C HIS A 197 -8.79 12.70 17.55
N TRP A 198 -9.75 11.77 17.54
CA TRP A 198 -11.16 12.08 17.32
C TRP A 198 -11.68 13.15 18.30
N GLU A 199 -11.32 13.05 19.59
CA GLU A 199 -11.66 14.08 20.58
C GLU A 199 -11.18 15.46 20.13
N THR A 200 -9.91 15.61 19.74
CA THR A 200 -9.31 16.90 19.41
C THR A 200 -9.86 17.51 18.12
N LEU A 201 -10.24 16.69 17.13
CA LEU A 201 -10.83 17.18 15.88
C LEU A 201 -12.16 17.93 16.11
N PHE A 202 -12.94 17.49 17.11
CA PHE A 202 -14.23 18.06 17.49
C PHE A 202 -14.18 18.87 18.79
N GLN A 203 -12.98 19.22 19.26
CA GLN A 203 -12.77 19.98 20.48
C GLN A 203 -12.50 21.44 20.18
N ASP A 204 -12.91 22.29 21.12
CA ASP A 204 -12.59 23.71 21.14
C ASP A 204 -11.47 24.00 22.14
N ALA A 205 -10.68 25.04 21.86
CA ALA A 205 -9.80 25.64 22.84
C ALA A 205 -10.60 26.37 23.94
N ALA A 206 -9.94 26.74 25.04
CA ALA A 206 -10.59 27.39 26.17
C ALA A 206 -11.30 28.72 25.84
N ASN A 207 -10.91 29.37 24.74
CA ASN A 207 -11.53 30.59 24.21
C ASN A 207 -12.70 30.32 23.24
N GLY A 208 -13.12 29.06 23.08
CA GLY A 208 -14.19 28.63 22.17
C GLY A 208 -13.79 28.52 20.70
N THR A 209 -12.51 28.68 20.35
CA THR A 209 -12.05 28.48 18.96
C THR A 209 -11.89 27.00 18.66
N PRO A 210 -12.50 26.46 17.58
CA PRO A 210 -12.28 25.08 17.16
C PRO A 210 -10.79 24.78 16.91
N MET A 211 -10.29 23.61 17.35
CA MET A 211 -8.88 23.24 17.16
C MET A 211 -8.47 23.25 15.69
N VAL A 212 -9.37 22.82 14.80
CA VAL A 212 -9.17 22.83 13.34
C VAL A 212 -8.95 24.24 12.79
N ASP A 213 -9.61 25.25 13.35
CA ASP A 213 -9.47 26.64 12.92
C ASP A 213 -8.13 27.23 13.36
N ILE A 214 -7.63 26.83 14.54
CA ILE A 214 -6.26 27.20 14.99
C ILE A 214 -5.21 26.64 14.02
N ILE A 215 -5.36 25.37 13.62
CA ILE A 215 -4.44 24.69 12.71
C ILE A 215 -4.47 25.34 11.32
N ASN A 216 -5.66 25.53 10.76
CA ASN A 216 -5.86 26.16 9.45
C ASN A 216 -5.36 27.62 9.45
N GLY A 217 -5.72 28.39 10.48
CA GLY A 217 -5.33 29.79 10.62
C GLY A 217 -3.82 30.00 10.71
N ASN A 218 -3.08 29.01 11.22
CA ASN A 218 -1.62 29.02 11.25
C ASN A 218 -0.96 28.42 10.00
N GLY A 219 -1.73 28.02 8.99
CA GLY A 219 -1.21 27.53 7.70
C GLY A 219 -0.75 26.07 7.72
N MET A 220 -1.28 25.26 8.63
CA MET A 220 -1.08 23.81 8.68
C MET A 220 -2.35 23.09 8.23
N ILE A 221 -2.21 21.82 7.87
CA ILE A 221 -3.32 20.97 7.44
C ILE A 221 -3.75 20.08 8.62
N PRO A 222 -5.04 20.04 9.00
CA PRO A 222 -5.52 19.08 10.00
C PRO A 222 -5.74 17.70 9.37
N GLY A 223 -5.35 16.67 10.10
CA GLY A 223 -5.58 15.27 9.76
C GLY A 223 -6.12 14.48 10.95
N ILE A 224 -6.58 13.26 10.71
CA ILE A 224 -7.32 12.47 11.70
C ILE A 224 -6.79 11.04 11.81
N LYS A 225 -6.57 10.56 13.03
CA LYS A 225 -6.39 9.13 13.30
C LYS A 225 -7.75 8.42 13.21
N LEU A 226 -7.82 7.37 12.39
CA LEU A 226 -9.07 6.63 12.16
C LEU A 226 -9.05 5.18 12.64
N ASP A 227 -7.88 4.59 12.93
CA ASP A 227 -7.83 3.28 13.60
C ASP A 227 -8.38 3.37 15.03
N LYS A 228 -9.08 2.32 15.48
CA LYS A 228 -9.57 2.14 16.86
C LYS A 228 -8.60 1.27 17.69
N GLY A 229 -7.34 1.21 17.26
CA GLY A 229 -6.27 0.42 17.83
C GLY A 229 -6.34 -1.08 17.57
N TYR A 230 -5.22 -1.73 17.86
CA TYR A 230 -5.05 -3.16 17.67
C TYR A 230 -5.77 -3.96 18.74
N ASP A 231 -6.31 -5.11 18.34
CA ASP A 231 -6.94 -6.04 19.24
C ASP A 231 -5.91 -6.93 19.95
N LYS A 232 -5.75 -6.69 21.26
CA LYS A 232 -4.86 -7.46 22.14
C LYS A 232 -5.37 -8.88 22.42
N SER A 233 -6.60 -9.21 22.03
CA SER A 233 -7.07 -10.61 22.06
C SER A 233 -6.26 -11.50 21.11
N GLY A 234 -5.64 -10.90 20.09
CA GLY A 234 -4.70 -11.54 19.19
C GLY A 234 -5.34 -12.32 18.04
N LEU A 235 -4.55 -12.55 17.01
CA LEU A 235 -4.82 -13.49 15.94
C LEU A 235 -4.57 -14.89 16.49
N SER A 236 -5.65 -15.64 16.70
CA SER A 236 -5.57 -17.03 17.16
C SER A 236 -4.61 -17.83 16.29
N SER A 237 -3.87 -18.75 16.91
CA SER A 237 -2.84 -19.60 16.27
C SER A 237 -1.51 -18.91 15.90
N THR A 238 -1.31 -17.64 16.26
CA THR A 238 0.00 -16.98 16.11
C THR A 238 0.84 -17.08 17.39
N ALA A 239 2.16 -16.90 17.28
CA ALA A 239 3.05 -16.92 18.44
C ALA A 239 2.91 -15.63 19.27
N GLN A 240 3.20 -15.71 20.57
CA GLN A 240 3.30 -14.55 21.44
C GLN A 240 4.60 -13.81 21.14
N GLY A 241 4.51 -12.54 20.77
CA GLY A 241 5.68 -11.72 20.46
C GLY A 241 6.20 -10.91 21.65
N PRO A 242 7.23 -10.08 21.42
CA PRO A 242 7.88 -9.27 22.46
C PRO A 242 6.97 -8.27 23.19
N LEU A 243 5.78 -7.95 22.67
CA LEU A 243 4.78 -7.12 23.35
C LEU A 243 3.95 -7.89 24.38
N GLY A 244 4.20 -9.19 24.56
CA GLY A 244 3.53 -10.02 25.57
C GLY A 244 2.13 -10.48 25.15
N HIS A 245 1.77 -10.39 23.87
CA HIS A 245 0.54 -10.95 23.32
C HIS A 245 0.79 -11.55 21.93
N GLN A 246 -0.16 -12.37 21.46
CA GLN A 246 -0.19 -12.87 20.08
C GLN A 246 -0.17 -11.73 19.05
N GLU A 247 0.14 -12.03 17.80
CA GLU A 247 0.07 -11.04 16.71
C GLU A 247 -1.34 -10.46 16.58
N THR A 248 -1.48 -9.25 16.05
CA THR A 248 -2.73 -8.48 16.22
C THR A 248 -3.30 -7.99 14.90
N TRP A 249 -4.52 -7.46 14.97
CA TRP A 249 -5.18 -6.77 13.87
C TRP A 249 -5.83 -5.48 14.38
N ASP A 250 -5.87 -4.45 13.55
CA ASP A 250 -6.42 -3.15 13.92
C ASP A 250 -7.92 -3.02 13.66
N LYS A 251 -8.62 -2.43 14.62
CA LYS A 251 -10.08 -2.27 14.59
C LYS A 251 -10.48 -0.95 13.94
N GLY A 252 -11.74 -0.89 13.51
CA GLY A 252 -12.40 0.37 13.13
C GLY A 252 -12.81 0.47 11.66
N ILE A 253 -12.76 -0.63 10.90
CA ILE A 253 -13.15 -0.62 9.49
C ILE A 253 -14.67 -0.49 9.31
N ASP A 254 -15.45 -1.04 10.26
CA ASP A 254 -16.91 -1.21 10.15
C ASP A 254 -17.69 0.08 9.90
N ASP A 255 -17.28 1.17 10.56
CA ASP A 255 -17.89 2.50 10.46
C ASP A 255 -16.97 3.54 9.80
N LEU A 256 -15.88 3.09 9.16
CA LEU A 256 -14.81 3.96 8.67
C LEU A 256 -15.32 4.97 7.63
N ASP A 257 -16.17 4.53 6.70
CA ASP A 257 -16.69 5.38 5.61
C ASP A 257 -17.42 6.62 6.15
N LYS A 258 -18.32 6.39 7.11
CA LYS A 258 -19.04 7.46 7.83
C LYS A 258 -18.07 8.39 8.56
N ARG A 259 -17.09 7.83 9.29
CA ARG A 259 -16.11 8.62 10.05
C ARG A 259 -15.19 9.43 9.15
N CYS A 260 -14.80 8.91 7.98
CA CYS A 260 -14.06 9.68 6.97
C CYS A 260 -14.89 10.88 6.48
N SER A 261 -16.17 10.66 6.14
CA SER A 261 -17.07 11.74 5.70
C SER A 261 -17.25 12.82 6.77
N GLU A 262 -17.45 12.42 8.03
CA GLU A 262 -17.58 13.35 9.17
C GLU A 262 -16.28 14.13 9.42
N ALA A 263 -15.13 13.47 9.39
CA ALA A 263 -13.85 14.13 9.59
C ALA A 263 -13.52 15.12 8.47
N TYR A 264 -13.81 14.79 7.20
CA TYR A 264 -13.63 15.69 6.07
C TYR A 264 -14.49 16.95 6.22
N LYS A 265 -15.76 16.79 6.62
CA LYS A 265 -16.70 17.90 6.92
C LYS A 265 -16.20 18.79 8.06
N GLN A 266 -15.60 18.19 9.09
CA GLN A 266 -15.02 18.92 10.22
C GLN A 266 -13.74 19.68 9.84
N GLY A 267 -13.11 19.36 8.70
CA GLY A 267 -11.97 20.09 8.15
C GLY A 267 -10.73 19.24 7.91
N ALA A 268 -10.70 17.97 8.31
CA ALA A 268 -9.57 17.09 8.04
C ALA A 268 -9.35 16.91 6.52
N ARG A 269 -8.09 16.80 6.08
CA ARG A 269 -7.74 16.55 4.66
C ARG A 269 -6.85 15.34 4.46
N PHE A 270 -6.37 14.75 5.54
CA PHE A 270 -5.64 13.50 5.50
C PHE A 270 -5.98 12.66 6.73
N ALA A 271 -5.71 11.38 6.66
CA ALA A 271 -5.99 10.45 7.71
C ALA A 271 -4.75 9.62 8.06
N LYS A 272 -4.78 8.99 9.22
CA LYS A 272 -3.76 8.06 9.68
C LYS A 272 -4.40 6.76 10.16
N TRP A 273 -3.82 5.64 9.75
CA TRP A 273 -4.14 4.33 10.30
C TRP A 273 -2.85 3.60 10.60
N ARG A 274 -2.66 3.25 11.87
CA ARG A 274 -1.49 2.50 12.35
C ARG A 274 -1.82 1.01 12.42
N ASN A 275 -0.98 0.20 11.80
CA ASN A 275 -0.89 -1.23 12.11
C ASN A 275 0.36 -1.56 12.91
N VAL A 276 0.28 -2.65 13.68
CA VAL A 276 1.36 -3.13 14.55
C VAL A 276 1.80 -4.53 14.13
N LEU A 277 3.07 -4.65 13.75
CA LEU A 277 3.74 -5.91 13.45
C LEU A 277 4.85 -6.13 14.48
N GLN A 278 4.81 -7.28 15.16
CA GLN A 278 5.85 -7.71 16.09
C GLN A 278 6.92 -8.50 15.33
N ILE A 279 8.18 -8.38 15.75
CA ILE A 279 9.28 -9.13 15.13
C ILE A 279 10.13 -9.85 16.16
N ASP A 280 10.37 -11.12 15.89
CA ASP A 280 11.18 -12.01 16.72
C ASP A 280 11.70 -13.17 15.85
N PRO A 281 13.00 -13.16 15.52
CA PRO A 281 13.63 -14.22 14.74
C PRO A 281 13.46 -15.60 15.36
N SER A 282 13.42 -15.70 16.70
CA SER A 282 13.37 -16.99 17.40
C SER A 282 11.99 -17.66 17.30
N SER A 283 10.95 -16.85 17.13
CA SER A 283 9.55 -17.28 17.01
C SER A 283 9.03 -17.19 15.58
N GLY A 284 9.86 -16.78 14.61
CA GLY A 284 9.48 -16.60 13.21
C GLY A 284 8.47 -15.47 12.99
N LEU A 285 8.53 -14.41 13.80
CA LEU A 285 7.61 -13.26 13.72
C LEU A 285 8.17 -12.14 12.83
N PRO A 286 7.35 -11.52 11.97
CA PRO A 286 5.91 -11.66 11.90
C PRO A 286 5.51 -12.87 11.04
N SER A 287 4.39 -13.50 11.36
CA SER A 287 3.85 -14.58 10.52
C SER A 287 3.27 -14.03 9.22
N ASP A 288 3.21 -14.89 8.20
CA ASP A 288 2.53 -14.57 6.93
C ASP A 288 1.08 -14.12 7.16
N LEU A 289 0.38 -14.70 8.16
CA LEU A 289 -0.98 -14.32 8.52
C LEU A 289 -1.04 -12.88 9.05
N SER A 290 -0.11 -12.49 9.94
CA SER A 290 -0.09 -11.12 10.47
C SER A 290 0.23 -10.11 9.39
N ILE A 291 1.18 -10.41 8.50
CA ILE A 291 1.50 -9.56 7.35
C ILE A 291 0.26 -9.41 6.45
N ASP A 292 -0.37 -10.52 6.06
CA ASP A 292 -1.54 -10.52 5.16
C ASP A 292 -2.71 -9.72 5.73
N VAL A 293 -3.06 -9.94 7.00
CA VAL A 293 -4.13 -9.20 7.68
C VAL A 293 -3.79 -7.72 7.77
N ALA A 294 -2.55 -7.38 8.12
CA ALA A 294 -2.13 -6.00 8.26
C ALA A 294 -2.24 -5.24 6.93
N VAL A 295 -1.62 -5.77 5.86
CA VAL A 295 -1.55 -5.05 4.58
C VAL A 295 -2.91 -4.88 3.91
N LYS A 296 -3.80 -5.88 4.05
CA LYS A 296 -5.18 -5.81 3.54
C LYS A 296 -6.01 -4.78 4.30
N ASN A 297 -5.86 -4.70 5.63
CA ASN A 297 -6.55 -3.70 6.43
C ASN A 297 -6.14 -2.28 6.02
N LEU A 298 -4.83 -2.03 5.88
CA LEU A 298 -4.31 -0.73 5.43
C LEU A 298 -4.76 -0.38 4.01
N ALA A 299 -4.81 -1.34 3.08
CA ALA A 299 -5.28 -1.08 1.72
C ALA A 299 -6.79 -0.79 1.67
N HIS A 300 -7.59 -1.47 2.49
CA HIS A 300 -9.02 -1.19 2.62
C HIS A 300 -9.27 0.18 3.25
N TYR A 301 -8.53 0.52 4.30
CA TYR A 301 -8.53 1.85 4.91
C TYR A 301 -8.21 2.95 3.88
N ALA A 302 -7.16 2.74 3.07
CA ALA A 302 -6.69 3.75 2.12
C ALA A 302 -7.75 4.09 1.06
N ILE A 303 -8.44 3.08 0.50
CA ILE A 303 -9.48 3.34 -0.51
C ILE A 303 -10.73 4.01 0.09
N ILE A 304 -11.06 3.74 1.35
CA ILE A 304 -12.15 4.41 2.06
C ILE A 304 -11.79 5.87 2.37
N CYS A 305 -10.52 6.18 2.64
CA CYS A 305 -10.06 7.56 2.78
C CYS A 305 -10.14 8.31 1.46
N GLN A 306 -9.58 7.75 0.38
CA GLN A 306 -9.51 8.43 -0.91
C GLN A 306 -10.90 8.74 -1.49
N ARG A 307 -11.87 7.83 -1.38
CA ARG A 307 -13.26 8.12 -1.83
C ARG A 307 -13.96 9.23 -1.04
N ASN A 308 -13.47 9.52 0.16
CA ASN A 308 -13.97 10.58 1.05
C ASN A 308 -13.08 11.84 1.01
N GLY A 309 -12.15 11.94 0.05
CA GLY A 309 -11.28 13.13 -0.11
C GLY A 309 -10.17 13.25 0.93
N LEU A 310 -9.86 12.18 1.68
CA LEU A 310 -8.77 12.18 2.66
C LEU A 310 -7.53 11.48 2.08
N VAL A 311 -6.38 12.14 2.10
CA VAL A 311 -5.08 11.51 1.80
C VAL A 311 -4.76 10.49 2.91
N PRO A 312 -4.61 9.18 2.61
CA PRO A 312 -4.26 8.20 3.63
C PRO A 312 -2.76 8.22 3.94
N ILE A 313 -2.41 8.25 5.22
CA ILE A 313 -1.11 7.85 5.75
C ILE A 313 -1.17 6.34 6.03
N VAL A 314 -0.44 5.57 5.25
CA VAL A 314 -0.30 4.12 5.42
C VAL A 314 0.84 3.84 6.39
N GLU A 315 0.54 3.35 7.60
CA GLU A 315 1.52 3.12 8.68
C GLU A 315 1.61 1.63 9.07
N PRO A 316 2.39 0.82 8.31
CA PRO A 316 2.70 -0.56 8.68
C PRO A 316 3.89 -0.58 9.65
N GLU A 317 3.65 -0.30 10.94
CA GLU A 317 4.73 -0.20 11.92
C GLU A 317 5.22 -1.57 12.36
N ILE A 318 6.49 -1.86 12.07
CA ILE A 318 7.25 -2.91 12.74
C ILE A 318 7.82 -2.35 14.04
N VAL A 319 7.39 -2.91 15.18
CA VAL A 319 7.80 -2.42 16.49
C VAL A 319 9.24 -2.82 16.83
N PRO A 320 10.00 -1.97 17.53
CA PRO A 320 11.40 -2.23 17.84
C PRO A 320 11.60 -3.14 19.06
N ASN A 321 10.53 -3.65 19.69
CA ASN A 321 10.63 -4.47 20.90
C ASN A 321 11.37 -5.79 20.62
N GLY A 322 12.17 -6.26 21.59
CA GLY A 322 12.95 -7.48 21.51
C GLY A 322 14.43 -7.26 21.22
N LYS A 323 15.12 -8.36 20.84
CA LYS A 323 16.59 -8.46 20.72
C LYS A 323 17.07 -8.72 19.29
N HIS A 324 16.21 -8.53 18.30
CA HIS A 324 16.54 -8.77 16.90
C HIS A 324 17.69 -7.86 16.43
N ASP A 325 18.51 -8.36 15.51
CA ASP A 325 19.50 -7.53 14.84
C ASP A 325 18.85 -6.65 13.76
N ILE A 326 19.62 -5.67 13.27
CA ILE A 326 19.14 -4.74 12.26
C ILE A 326 18.89 -5.38 10.90
N HIS A 327 19.59 -6.47 10.56
CA HIS A 327 19.41 -7.16 9.27
C HIS A 327 18.10 -7.93 9.22
N TYR A 328 17.67 -8.49 10.34
CA TYR A 328 16.35 -9.07 10.46
C TYR A 328 15.25 -8.01 10.32
N CYS A 329 15.40 -6.86 10.98
CA CYS A 329 14.47 -5.73 10.79
C CYS A 329 14.44 -5.26 9.32
N ALA A 330 15.59 -5.19 8.64
CA ALA A 330 15.68 -4.83 7.23
C ALA A 330 14.91 -5.82 6.34
N LYS A 331 15.15 -7.13 6.54
CA LYS A 331 14.47 -8.21 5.82
C LYS A 331 12.95 -8.11 5.99
N VAL A 332 12.46 -8.03 7.23
CA VAL A 332 11.03 -7.97 7.50
C VAL A 332 10.40 -6.69 6.96
N THR A 333 11.12 -5.56 7.04
CA THR A 333 10.66 -4.29 6.45
C THR A 333 10.46 -4.43 4.94
N GLU A 334 11.39 -5.08 4.23
CA GLU A 334 11.24 -5.34 2.79
C GLU A 334 10.05 -6.26 2.50
N GLU A 335 9.88 -7.35 3.25
CA GLU A 335 8.76 -8.29 3.09
C GLU A 335 7.39 -7.60 3.31
N VAL A 336 7.26 -6.83 4.40
CA VAL A 336 6.04 -6.10 4.75
C VAL A 336 5.73 -5.02 3.72
N LEU A 337 6.71 -4.21 3.31
CA LEU A 337 6.47 -3.14 2.35
C LEU A 337 6.14 -3.68 0.95
N ALA A 338 6.80 -4.75 0.50
CA ALA A 338 6.46 -5.39 -0.77
C ALA A 338 5.01 -5.90 -0.76
N ALA A 339 4.59 -6.57 0.32
CA ALA A 339 3.21 -7.01 0.51
C ALA A 339 2.24 -5.82 0.58
N GLN A 340 2.63 -4.74 1.26
CA GLN A 340 1.81 -3.53 1.41
C GLN A 340 1.52 -2.87 0.06
N PHE A 341 2.55 -2.63 -0.76
CA PHE A 341 2.34 -2.00 -2.06
C PHE A 341 1.62 -2.92 -3.05
N LYS A 342 1.76 -4.24 -2.92
CA LYS A 342 0.91 -5.19 -3.65
C LYS A 342 -0.56 -5.04 -3.25
N ALA A 343 -0.86 -4.95 -1.95
CA ALA A 343 -2.22 -4.76 -1.46
C ALA A 343 -2.81 -3.41 -1.91
N LEU A 344 -2.04 -2.32 -1.82
CA LEU A 344 -2.45 -1.00 -2.33
C LEU A 344 -2.76 -1.04 -3.84
N SER A 345 -1.94 -1.74 -4.63
CA SER A 345 -2.18 -1.93 -6.06
C SER A 345 -3.48 -2.71 -6.33
N LEU A 346 -3.75 -3.79 -5.60
CA LEU A 346 -5.00 -4.56 -5.75
C LEU A 346 -6.25 -3.74 -5.42
N HIS A 347 -6.14 -2.77 -4.52
CA HIS A 347 -7.21 -1.85 -4.15
C HIS A 347 -7.29 -0.62 -5.08
N ASN A 348 -6.48 -0.54 -6.13
CA ASN A 348 -6.39 0.58 -7.06
C ASN A 348 -6.15 1.94 -6.36
N ILE A 349 -5.30 1.94 -5.32
CA ILE A 349 -4.96 3.15 -4.58
C ILE A 349 -4.19 4.11 -5.49
N PHE A 350 -4.62 5.36 -5.51
CA PHE A 350 -3.92 6.45 -6.20
C PHE A 350 -2.71 6.89 -5.37
N LEU A 351 -1.50 6.46 -5.76
CA LEU A 351 -0.30 6.65 -4.94
C LEU A 351 0.13 8.11 -4.82
N GLU A 352 -0.10 8.94 -5.84
CA GLU A 352 0.21 10.37 -5.82
C GLU A 352 -0.64 11.15 -4.79
N GLY A 353 -1.75 10.55 -4.33
CA GLY A 353 -2.63 11.05 -3.28
C GLY A 353 -2.56 10.23 -1.99
N CYS A 354 -1.39 9.64 -1.68
CA CYS A 354 -1.13 8.78 -0.53
C CYS A 354 0.26 9.10 0.05
N VAL A 355 0.52 8.82 1.33
CA VAL A 355 1.87 8.90 1.91
C VAL A 355 2.15 7.69 2.81
N LEU A 356 3.43 7.35 2.97
CA LEU A 356 3.86 6.21 3.79
C LEU A 356 4.44 6.70 5.11
N LYS A 357 4.10 6.02 6.21
CA LYS A 357 4.72 6.23 7.53
C LYS A 357 5.28 4.91 8.06
N PRO A 358 6.49 4.51 7.63
CA PRO A 358 7.10 3.27 8.07
C PRO A 358 7.93 3.51 9.34
N ASN A 359 8.32 2.42 9.99
CA ASN A 359 9.46 2.42 10.90
C ASN A 359 10.77 2.70 10.14
N MET A 360 11.75 3.29 10.82
CA MET A 360 13.15 3.16 10.39
C MET A 360 13.64 1.74 10.68
N VAL A 361 14.59 1.25 9.89
CA VAL A 361 15.23 -0.05 10.12
C VAL A 361 16.24 0.09 11.26
N LYS A 362 15.93 -0.50 12.42
CA LYS A 362 16.71 -0.40 13.66
C LYS A 362 16.97 -1.79 14.24
N ASN A 363 17.98 -1.90 15.10
CA ASN A 363 18.08 -3.05 16.02
C ASN A 363 16.93 -3.02 17.04
N GLY A 364 16.66 -4.18 17.65
CA GLY A 364 15.71 -4.25 18.75
C GLY A 364 16.18 -3.44 19.96
N ILE A 365 15.24 -2.95 20.78
CA ILE A 365 15.51 -2.13 21.96
C ILE A 365 16.51 -2.80 22.90
N ASP A 366 16.38 -4.12 23.09
CA ASP A 366 17.24 -4.93 23.95
C ASP A 366 18.41 -5.57 23.18
N GLY A 367 18.54 -5.24 21.89
CA GLY A 367 19.55 -5.77 20.98
C GLY A 367 20.84 -4.96 20.97
N LYS A 368 21.80 -5.41 20.17
CA LYS A 368 23.07 -4.69 19.97
C LYS A 368 22.81 -3.41 19.17
N ARG A 369 23.16 -2.27 19.75
CA ARG A 369 23.10 -0.96 19.09
C ARG A 369 23.95 -0.93 17.82
N VAL A 370 23.39 -0.29 16.81
CA VAL A 370 24.05 0.01 15.54
C VAL A 370 24.19 1.52 15.35
N ASP A 371 25.15 1.93 14.55
CA ASP A 371 25.39 3.34 14.25
C ASP A 371 24.34 3.91 13.28
N HIS A 372 24.24 5.25 13.26
CA HIS A 372 23.28 5.98 12.44
C HIS A 372 23.50 5.78 10.92
N ASP A 373 24.73 5.49 10.50
CA ASP A 373 25.05 5.27 9.09
C ASP A 373 24.48 3.94 8.60
N THR A 374 24.60 2.90 9.43
CA THR A 374 24.02 1.59 9.18
C THR A 374 22.49 1.65 9.19
N VAL A 375 21.88 2.36 10.15
CA VAL A 375 20.42 2.63 10.17
C VAL A 375 19.97 3.30 8.87
N ALA A 376 20.67 4.36 8.45
CA ALA A 376 20.33 5.11 7.25
C ALA A 376 20.44 4.26 5.99
N ALA A 377 21.54 3.51 5.83
CA ALA A 377 21.76 2.68 4.65
C ALA A 377 20.74 1.56 4.52
N LEU A 378 20.45 0.82 5.60
CA LEU A 378 19.49 -0.28 5.56
C LEU A 378 18.06 0.22 5.40
N THR A 379 17.69 1.34 6.03
CA THR A 379 16.37 1.95 5.85
C THR A 379 16.16 2.37 4.40
N VAL A 380 17.08 3.14 3.83
CA VAL A 380 16.96 3.62 2.44
C VAL A 380 16.97 2.48 1.43
N ASN A 381 17.81 1.46 1.64
CA ASN A 381 17.85 0.29 0.74
C ASN A 381 16.53 -0.48 0.76
N ALA A 382 15.92 -0.68 1.94
CA ALA A 382 14.63 -1.33 2.04
C ALA A 382 13.56 -0.55 1.23
N LEU A 383 13.52 0.78 1.40
CA LEU A 383 12.58 1.64 0.68
C LEU A 383 12.79 1.59 -0.84
N LEU A 384 14.04 1.70 -1.32
CA LEU A 384 14.37 1.67 -2.75
C LEU A 384 13.99 0.33 -3.42
N ARG A 385 13.92 -0.77 -2.66
CA ARG A 385 13.54 -2.09 -3.17
C ARG A 385 12.03 -2.30 -3.26
N THR A 386 11.24 -1.54 -2.50
CA THR A 386 9.82 -1.87 -2.29
C THR A 386 8.84 -0.74 -2.58
N VAL A 387 9.24 0.51 -2.42
CA VAL A 387 8.34 1.66 -2.60
C VAL A 387 8.32 2.07 -4.08
N PRO A 388 7.16 2.31 -4.71
CA PRO A 388 7.09 2.88 -6.06
C PRO A 388 7.35 4.39 -6.10
N PRO A 389 8.02 4.92 -7.15
CA PRO A 389 8.36 6.35 -7.28
C PRO A 389 7.16 7.30 -7.36
N ALA A 390 5.95 6.79 -7.61
CA ALA A 390 4.72 7.59 -7.66
C ALA A 390 4.28 8.15 -6.29
N LEU A 391 4.70 7.52 -5.19
CA LEU A 391 4.40 8.02 -3.85
C LEU A 391 5.11 9.37 -3.63
N PRO A 392 4.47 10.45 -3.16
CA PRO A 392 5.12 11.75 -3.04
C PRO A 392 6.10 11.85 -1.86
N GLY A 393 5.87 11.13 -0.76
CA GLY A 393 6.69 11.26 0.44
C GLY A 393 6.54 10.15 1.46
N ILE A 394 7.61 9.99 2.25
CA ILE A 394 7.76 9.01 3.33
C ILE A 394 8.04 9.77 4.61
N PHE A 395 7.19 9.60 5.62
CA PHE A 395 7.22 10.35 6.87
C PHE A 395 7.43 9.39 8.03
N PHE A 396 8.67 9.21 8.46
CA PHE A 396 8.98 8.20 9.46
C PHE A 396 8.28 8.46 10.80
N LEU A 397 7.81 7.39 11.44
CA LEU A 397 7.56 7.39 12.88
C LEU A 397 8.89 7.38 13.63
N SER A 398 8.96 8.02 14.81
CA SER A 398 10.18 7.96 15.64
C SER A 398 10.34 6.62 16.36
N GLY A 399 9.20 6.00 16.68
CA GLY A 399 9.12 4.75 17.42
C GLY A 399 9.70 4.85 18.82
N GLU A 400 9.80 3.71 19.46
CA GLU A 400 10.44 3.57 20.76
C GLU A 400 11.97 3.45 20.63
N THR A 401 12.66 3.81 21.70
CA THR A 401 14.12 3.73 21.89
C THR A 401 14.38 3.24 23.31
N ALA A 402 15.59 2.72 23.56
CA ALA A 402 16.00 2.34 24.91
C ALA A 402 15.93 3.52 25.90
N LEU A 403 15.82 3.21 27.19
CA LEU A 403 15.66 4.23 28.25
C LEU A 403 16.88 5.15 28.41
N ASP A 404 18.07 4.68 28.03
CA ASP A 404 19.31 5.45 28.02
C ASP A 404 19.56 6.14 26.66
N GLU A 405 18.54 6.22 25.79
CA GLU A 405 18.59 6.98 24.54
C GLU A 405 17.64 8.18 24.56
N ASP A 406 18.13 9.29 24.02
CA ASP A 406 17.32 10.47 23.77
C ASP A 406 16.54 10.29 22.46
N ASN A 407 15.25 9.96 22.58
CA ASN A 407 14.36 9.73 21.44
C ASN A 407 14.27 10.92 20.47
N GLU A 408 14.28 12.16 20.98
CA GLU A 408 14.18 13.35 20.13
C GLU A 408 15.45 13.52 19.29
N GLU A 409 16.61 13.34 19.91
CA GLU A 409 17.91 13.49 19.26
C GLU A 409 18.20 12.34 18.27
N VAL A 410 17.98 11.10 18.68
CA VAL A 410 18.22 9.91 17.84
C VAL A 410 17.36 9.92 16.59
N ALA A 411 16.07 10.26 16.72
CA ALA A 411 15.17 10.35 15.57
C ALA A 411 15.63 11.44 14.58
N THR A 412 16.01 12.61 15.09
CA THR A 412 16.52 13.74 14.28
C THR A 412 17.80 13.35 13.54
N ILE A 413 18.76 12.70 14.23
CA ILE A 413 20.04 12.28 13.64
C ILE A 413 19.83 11.22 12.56
N ASN A 414 19.00 10.19 12.81
CA ASN A 414 18.74 9.14 11.82
C ASN A 414 18.13 9.72 10.53
N LEU A 415 17.13 10.62 10.67
CA LEU A 415 16.53 11.30 9.53
C LEU A 415 17.56 12.17 8.77
N SER A 416 18.39 12.91 9.50
CA SER A 416 19.45 13.74 8.91
C SER A 416 20.47 12.89 8.14
N THR A 417 20.87 11.76 8.73
CA THR A 417 21.87 10.86 8.13
C THR A 417 21.34 10.25 6.83
N MET A 418 20.07 9.86 6.78
CA MET A 418 19.42 9.39 5.54
C MET A 418 19.43 10.48 4.46
N ASN A 419 18.94 11.68 4.78
CA ASN A 419 18.89 12.76 3.80
C ASN A 419 20.28 13.22 3.36
N ASN A 420 21.25 13.32 4.27
CA ASN A 420 22.62 13.71 3.96
C ASN A 420 23.27 12.74 2.96
N LYS A 421 23.11 11.43 3.17
CA LYS A 421 23.75 10.41 2.34
C LYS A 421 23.04 10.12 1.02
N PHE A 422 21.72 10.34 0.96
CA PHE A 422 20.91 9.82 -0.14
C PHE A 422 20.05 10.83 -0.89
N LYS A 423 19.88 12.08 -0.45
CA LYS A 423 18.94 13.07 -1.04
C LYS A 423 18.96 13.24 -2.57
N GLY A 424 20.09 13.01 -3.23
CA GLY A 424 20.21 13.06 -4.70
C GLY A 424 19.86 11.76 -5.44
N LYS A 425 19.46 10.70 -4.72
CA LYS A 425 19.23 9.34 -5.24
C LYS A 425 17.82 8.84 -4.98
N LEU A 426 17.01 9.61 -4.25
CA LEU A 426 15.68 9.19 -3.80
C LEU A 426 14.60 9.77 -4.72
N PRO A 427 13.64 8.95 -5.18
CA PRO A 427 12.50 9.45 -5.94
C PRO A 427 11.40 10.05 -5.05
N TRP A 428 11.56 9.99 -3.72
CA TRP A 428 10.62 10.49 -2.72
C TRP A 428 11.27 11.50 -1.79
N HIS A 429 10.43 12.32 -1.16
CA HIS A 429 10.84 13.10 0.02
C HIS A 429 10.90 12.21 1.27
N LEU A 430 11.99 12.30 2.04
CA LEU A 430 12.09 11.67 3.37
C LEU A 430 11.91 12.72 4.47
N SER A 431 10.90 12.53 5.30
CA SER A 431 10.51 13.45 6.36
C SER A 431 10.12 12.71 7.65
N PHE A 432 9.49 13.42 8.56
CA PHE A 432 9.08 12.95 9.88
C PHE A 432 7.58 13.06 10.09
N SER A 433 7.01 12.11 10.81
CA SER A 433 5.70 12.20 11.46
C SER A 433 5.87 11.80 12.92
N TYR A 434 6.22 12.78 13.75
CA TYR A 434 6.72 12.53 15.10
C TYR A 434 5.73 12.98 16.17
N GLY A 435 5.50 12.08 17.14
CA GLY A 435 4.82 12.37 18.40
C GLY A 435 5.86 12.64 19.48
N LYS A 436 6.26 11.59 20.21
CA LYS A 436 7.26 11.66 21.30
C LYS A 436 8.54 12.40 20.91
N ALA A 437 9.12 12.14 19.74
CA ALA A 437 10.36 12.76 19.28
C ALA A 437 10.25 14.26 18.91
N LEU A 438 9.04 14.81 18.93
CA LEU A 438 8.77 16.22 18.67
C LEU A 438 8.23 16.94 19.92
N GLN A 439 7.63 16.19 20.84
CA GLN A 439 6.84 16.74 21.93
C GLN A 439 7.49 16.57 23.32
N LYS A 440 8.44 15.65 23.52
CA LYS A 440 8.92 15.32 24.88
C LYS A 440 9.50 16.54 25.61
N THR A 441 10.42 17.29 25.01
CA THR A 441 10.96 18.50 25.64
C THR A 441 9.90 19.58 25.82
N CYS A 442 8.97 19.72 24.87
CA CYS A 442 7.83 20.64 24.97
C CYS A 442 6.96 20.32 26.21
N ILE A 443 6.58 19.06 26.39
CA ILE A 443 5.77 18.57 27.50
C ILE A 443 6.45 18.83 28.84
N VAL A 444 7.73 18.45 28.96
CA VAL A 444 8.50 18.61 30.20
C VAL A 444 8.78 20.08 30.51
N THR A 445 8.78 20.95 29.49
CA THR A 445 8.85 22.39 29.70
C THR A 445 7.51 22.97 30.13
N TRP A 446 6.41 22.46 29.58
CA TRP A 446 5.05 22.91 29.88
C TRP A 446 4.61 22.55 31.31
N MET A 447 4.77 21.29 31.72
CA MET A 447 4.38 20.77 33.04
C MET A 447 2.92 21.05 33.45
N GLY A 448 2.00 21.20 32.48
CA GLY A 448 0.60 21.53 32.77
C GLY A 448 0.35 22.97 33.22
N LYS A 449 1.32 23.88 33.01
CA LYS A 449 1.33 25.23 33.57
C LYS A 449 1.25 26.29 32.47
N VAL A 450 0.24 27.16 32.53
CA VAL A 450 -0.02 28.20 31.53
C VAL A 450 1.13 29.22 31.46
N GLU A 451 1.75 29.53 32.59
CA GLU A 451 2.92 30.42 32.66
C GLU A 451 4.14 29.91 31.88
N ASN A 452 4.16 28.60 31.55
CA ASN A 452 5.22 27.98 30.76
C ASN A 452 4.92 27.91 29.27
N ASN A 453 3.73 28.33 28.81
CA ASN A 453 3.30 28.18 27.41
C ASN A 453 4.33 28.71 26.42
N ALA A 454 4.83 29.94 26.60
CA ALA A 454 5.81 30.54 25.69
C ALA A 454 7.12 29.72 25.59
N LYS A 455 7.59 29.15 26.72
CA LYS A 455 8.79 28.31 26.74
C LYS A 455 8.56 26.95 26.07
N ALA A 456 7.39 26.36 26.29
CA ALA A 456 6.99 25.10 25.67
C ALA A 456 6.83 25.25 24.14
N GLN A 457 6.19 26.34 23.69
CA GLN A 457 6.08 26.70 22.28
C GLN A 457 7.46 26.87 21.63
N GLN A 458 8.39 27.56 22.31
CA GLN A 458 9.76 27.69 21.80
C GLN A 458 10.47 26.33 21.71
N ALA A 459 10.27 25.44 22.68
CA ALA A 459 10.83 24.09 22.64
C ALA A 459 10.29 23.27 21.45
N LEU A 460 8.97 23.32 21.22
CA LEU A 460 8.33 22.66 20.07
C LEU A 460 8.84 23.23 18.74
N LEU A 461 8.96 24.56 18.64
CA LEU A 461 9.47 25.23 17.45
C LEU A 461 10.93 24.83 17.16
N ASN A 462 11.77 24.80 18.20
CA ASN A 462 13.17 24.42 18.08
C ASN A 462 13.34 22.99 17.57
N ARG A 463 12.59 22.03 18.13
CA ARG A 463 12.66 20.63 17.67
C ARG A 463 12.04 20.46 16.29
N SER A 464 10.99 21.21 15.95
CA SER A 464 10.45 21.25 14.58
C SER A 464 11.46 21.77 13.57
N LYS A 465 12.20 22.85 13.90
CA LYS A 465 13.29 23.37 13.09
C LYS A 465 14.43 22.36 12.94
N ALA A 466 14.82 21.69 14.03
CA ALA A 466 15.85 20.65 14.00
C ALA A 466 15.49 19.51 13.03
N ASN A 467 14.25 19.05 13.05
CA ASN A 467 13.75 18.03 12.13
C ASN A 467 13.61 18.55 10.69
N SER A 468 13.33 19.85 10.50
CA SER A 468 13.39 20.49 9.18
C SER A 468 14.81 20.48 8.61
N GLU A 469 15.83 20.78 9.43
CA GLU A 469 17.23 20.66 9.02
C GLU A 469 17.65 19.21 8.77
N ALA A 470 17.09 18.25 9.52
CA ALA A 470 17.26 16.84 9.27
C ALA A 470 16.68 16.40 7.91
N CYS A 471 15.52 16.94 7.51
CA CYS A 471 14.98 16.73 6.15
C CYS A 471 15.93 17.26 5.05
N LYS A 472 16.80 18.21 5.38
CA LYS A 472 17.80 18.76 4.46
C LYS A 472 19.13 18.01 4.51
N GLY A 473 19.32 17.10 5.46
CA GLY A 473 20.60 16.44 5.73
C GLY A 473 21.64 17.36 6.36
N ALA A 474 21.19 18.41 7.06
CA ALA A 474 22.01 19.50 7.57
C ALA A 474 21.97 19.63 9.11
N TYR A 475 21.25 18.75 9.80
CA TYR A 475 21.18 18.78 11.26
C TYR A 475 22.55 18.43 11.88
N VAL A 476 22.95 19.21 12.89
CA VAL A 476 24.18 19.01 13.66
C VAL A 476 23.83 18.47 15.03
N LYS A 477 24.40 17.31 15.40
CA LYS A 477 24.18 16.66 16.71
C LYS A 477 24.39 17.65 17.86
N GLY A 478 23.43 17.71 18.78
CA GLY A 478 23.44 18.57 19.95
C GLY A 478 23.08 20.03 19.69
N SER A 479 22.77 20.42 18.45
CA SER A 479 22.41 21.82 18.13
C SER A 479 20.99 22.21 18.57
N CYS A 480 20.14 21.23 18.87
CA CYS A 480 18.83 21.45 19.47
C CYS A 480 18.82 20.91 20.89
N ALA A 481 18.45 21.75 21.85
CA ALA A 481 18.29 21.33 23.23
C ALA A 481 17.23 20.21 23.34
N SER A 482 17.48 19.29 24.27
CA SER A 482 16.58 18.20 24.66
C SER A 482 16.65 18.02 26.16
N VAL A 483 15.57 17.53 26.76
CA VAL A 483 15.58 17.03 28.15
C VAL A 483 16.43 15.76 28.32
N GLY A 484 16.86 15.15 27.21
CA GLY A 484 17.78 14.02 27.21
C GLY A 484 17.17 12.77 27.83
N THR A 485 18.01 12.02 28.54
CA THR A 485 17.64 10.75 29.20
C THR A 485 17.31 10.93 30.69
N ALA A 486 17.57 12.12 31.25
CA ALA A 486 17.28 12.40 32.64
C ALA A 486 15.78 12.29 32.91
N GLY A 487 15.40 11.52 33.92
CA GLY A 487 14.00 11.29 34.28
C GLY A 487 13.26 10.32 33.37
N ASN A 488 13.95 9.61 32.46
CA ASN A 488 13.34 8.58 31.63
C ASN A 488 12.74 7.46 32.48
N ILE A 489 11.51 7.09 32.15
CA ILE A 489 10.78 5.95 32.72
C ILE A 489 10.18 5.11 31.60
N GLU A 490 9.91 3.84 31.89
CA GLU A 490 9.04 3.03 31.03
C GLU A 490 7.70 3.73 30.84
N MET A 491 7.16 3.66 29.63
CA MET A 491 5.91 4.34 29.30
C MET A 491 4.75 3.65 30.01
N ALA A 492 3.93 4.41 30.73
CA ALA A 492 2.80 3.87 31.50
C ALA A 492 1.58 3.48 30.63
N GLY A 493 1.76 3.30 29.32
CA GLY A 493 0.69 2.92 28.40
C GLY A 493 1.22 2.61 27.00
N GLY A 494 0.67 1.58 26.37
CA GLY A 494 0.85 1.33 24.94
C GLY A 494 0.19 2.45 24.11
N ALA A 495 0.32 2.40 22.78
CA ALA A 495 -0.23 3.41 21.85
C ALA A 495 -1.76 3.64 21.93
N TYR A 496 -2.47 2.89 22.80
CA TYR A 496 -3.91 2.89 23.02
C TYR A 496 -4.23 2.82 24.50
#